data_AF-A0A7S0EUS5-F1
#
_entry.id   AF-A0A7S0EUS5-F1
#
_cell.length_a   1.000
_cell.length_b   1.000
_cell.length_c   1.000
_cell.angle_alpha   90.00
_cell.angle_beta   90.00
_cell.angle_gamma   90.00
#
_symmetry.space_group_name_H-M   'P 1'
#
loop_
_entity.id
_entity.type
_entity.pdbx_description
1 polymer ?
#
loop_
_entity_poly.entity_id
_entity_poly.type
_entity_poly.pdbx_seq_one_letter_code
_entity_poly.pdbx_strand_id
1 'polypeptide(L)'
;SSMLTSRTKVSKLLSVHGIPCQTILSLRRSPCSGKKFFSSSSERDRISNLSIEQWADEFKKATVGLASMDIQTISYQESAQRMRELLKTGLLRNTDLSQRPDRFFLAHRLLAQYAPKLGPGFWIRFTVHYNLCAGTVLGLGNADQVKQLDEWQEKGLLGCFSLTEKLAGVNSGLVVNTQAHWDPKTETFNLN
;
A
#
# COMPACT_ATOMS: atom_id res chain seq x y z
N SER A 1 42.90 8.60 -20.47
CA SER A 1 41.93 9.05 -19.47
C SER A 1 40.68 9.59 -20.14
N SER A 2 39.73 8.71 -20.46
CA SER A 2 38.43 9.08 -21.01
C SER A 2 37.37 8.88 -19.93
N MET A 3 36.88 9.98 -19.34
CA MET A 3 35.64 9.98 -18.56
C MET A 3 34.47 9.93 -19.54
N LEU A 4 33.82 8.77 -19.65
CA LEU A 4 32.47 8.68 -20.21
C LEU A 4 31.47 8.59 -19.07
N THR A 5 30.76 9.69 -18.86
CA THR A 5 29.48 9.75 -18.15
C THR A 5 28.44 8.93 -18.92
N SER A 6 27.95 7.85 -18.33
CA SER A 6 26.82 7.07 -18.86
C SER A 6 25.71 7.02 -17.81
N ARG A 7 24.61 7.71 -18.14
CA ARG A 7 23.34 7.72 -17.40
C ARG A 7 22.68 6.34 -17.54
N THR A 8 22.51 5.62 -16.44
CA THR A 8 21.82 4.33 -16.44
C THR A 8 20.32 4.53 -16.22
N LYS A 9 19.52 4.24 -17.25
CA LYS A 9 18.07 4.00 -17.15
C LYS A 9 17.84 2.71 -16.37
N VAL A 10 17.17 2.79 -15.22
CA VAL A 10 16.67 1.61 -14.51
C VAL A 10 15.19 1.43 -14.84
N SER A 11 14.90 0.51 -15.74
CA SER A 11 13.54 0.01 -15.97
C SER A 11 13.60 -1.43 -16.49
N LYS A 12 13.43 -2.41 -15.60
CA LYS A 12 12.94 -3.78 -15.88
C LYS A 12 12.71 -4.48 -14.53
N LEU A 13 11.47 -4.54 -14.08
CA LEU A 13 10.59 -5.71 -14.14
C LEU A 13 11.23 -6.98 -13.52
N LEU A 14 10.88 -7.22 -12.26
CA LEU A 14 11.04 -8.51 -11.57
C LEU A 14 10.18 -9.55 -12.28
N SER A 15 10.81 -10.56 -12.90
CA SER A 15 10.17 -11.81 -13.29
C SER A 15 10.80 -12.91 -12.45
N VAL A 16 10.05 -13.40 -11.46
CA VAL A 16 10.45 -14.54 -10.63
C VAL A 16 9.74 -15.77 -11.20
N HIS A 17 10.52 -16.71 -11.74
CA HIS A 17 10.06 -18.07 -11.98
C HIS A 17 10.26 -18.88 -10.70
N GLY A 18 9.20 -19.53 -10.21
CA GLY A 18 9.33 -20.65 -9.28
C GLY A 18 8.63 -20.55 -7.92
N ILE A 19 7.36 -20.15 -7.87
CA ILE A 19 6.43 -20.58 -6.80
C ILE A 19 5.07 -20.85 -7.47
N PRO A 20 4.44 -22.03 -7.31
CA PRO A 20 3.17 -22.31 -7.97
C PRO A 20 2.05 -21.64 -7.19
N CYS A 21 1.61 -20.48 -7.66
CA CYS A 21 0.28 -19.93 -7.34
C CYS A 21 -0.49 -19.70 -8.64
N GLN A 22 -0.77 -20.80 -9.35
CA GLN A 22 -1.76 -20.80 -10.43
C GLN A 22 -2.95 -21.65 -9.99
N THR A 23 -4.02 -20.98 -9.61
CA THR A 23 -5.36 -21.49 -9.85
C THR A 23 -6.07 -20.43 -10.69
N ILE A 24 -5.97 -20.61 -12.00
CA ILE A 24 -6.85 -19.96 -12.96
C ILE A 24 -8.22 -20.64 -12.78
N LEU A 25 -9.08 -20.03 -11.98
CA LEU A 25 -10.51 -20.33 -12.00
C LEU A 25 -11.19 -19.26 -12.85
N SER A 26 -11.65 -19.68 -14.03
CA SER A 26 -12.59 -18.93 -14.87
C SER A 26 -13.90 -18.71 -14.11
N LEU A 27 -14.01 -17.60 -13.39
CA LEU A 27 -15.29 -17.11 -12.86
C LEU A 27 -15.86 -16.06 -13.82
N ARG A 28 -17.01 -16.41 -14.40
CA ARG A 28 -17.83 -15.50 -15.21
C ARG A 28 -18.09 -14.21 -14.43
N ARG A 29 -17.73 -13.07 -15.03
CA ARG A 29 -18.05 -11.74 -14.51
C ARG A 29 -19.57 -11.60 -14.36
N SER A 30 -20.04 -11.36 -13.15
CA SER A 30 -21.33 -10.69 -12.94
C SER A 30 -21.11 -9.17 -13.10
N PRO A 31 -22.00 -8.43 -13.78
CA PRO A 31 -21.79 -7.01 -14.03
C PRO A 31 -22.20 -6.21 -12.79
N CYS A 32 -21.24 -5.90 -11.91
CA CYS A 32 -21.41 -4.78 -10.99
C CYS A 32 -20.97 -3.50 -11.72
N SER A 33 -21.90 -2.56 -11.84
CA SER A 33 -21.81 -1.28 -12.53
C SER A 33 -20.46 -0.58 -12.31
N GLY A 34 -19.60 -0.62 -13.32
CA GLY A 34 -18.28 0.02 -13.30
C GLY A 34 -18.41 1.54 -13.34
N LYS A 35 -18.12 2.20 -12.21
CA LYS A 35 -17.57 3.55 -12.26
C LYS A 35 -16.13 3.41 -12.73
N LYS A 36 -15.80 3.95 -13.90
CA LYS A 36 -14.42 4.05 -14.40
C LYS A 36 -13.62 4.87 -13.39
N PHE A 37 -12.80 4.20 -12.58
CA PHE A 37 -11.90 4.86 -11.65
C PHE A 37 -10.60 5.22 -12.38
N PHE A 38 -10.65 6.30 -13.16
CA PHE A 38 -9.46 7.00 -13.62
C PHE A 38 -9.36 8.27 -12.79
N SER A 39 -8.40 8.32 -11.87
CA SER A 39 -8.04 9.55 -11.18
C SER A 39 -7.34 10.45 -12.21
N SER A 40 -8.11 11.35 -12.83
CA SER A 40 -7.58 12.40 -13.69
C SER A 40 -6.71 13.34 -12.85
N SER A 41 -5.73 14.01 -13.47
CA SER A 41 -4.92 15.05 -12.80
C SER A 41 -5.81 16.07 -12.07
N SER A 42 -6.92 16.44 -12.69
CA SER A 42 -7.92 17.35 -12.10
C SER A 42 -8.54 16.88 -10.78
N GLU A 43 -8.69 15.57 -10.56
CA GLU A 43 -9.27 15.03 -9.32
C GLU A 43 -8.23 15.05 -8.19
N ARG A 44 -6.97 14.74 -8.50
CA ARG A 44 -5.86 14.86 -7.54
C ARG A 44 -5.67 16.31 -7.09
N ASP A 45 -5.74 17.25 -8.03
CA ASP A 45 -5.65 18.68 -7.75
C ASP A 45 -6.86 19.18 -6.93
N ARG A 46 -8.04 18.61 -7.15
CA ARG A 46 -9.21 18.92 -6.30
C ARG A 46 -8.98 18.45 -4.86
N ILE A 47 -8.53 17.21 -4.67
CA ILE A 47 -8.32 16.61 -3.34
C ILE A 47 -7.20 17.32 -2.58
N SER A 48 -6.11 17.71 -3.25
CA SER A 48 -5.00 18.42 -2.59
C SER A 48 -5.43 19.76 -2.01
N ASN A 49 -6.37 20.46 -2.68
CA ASN A 49 -6.88 21.77 -2.30
C ASN A 49 -8.02 21.77 -1.26
N LEU A 50 -8.52 20.59 -0.83
CA LEU A 50 -9.52 20.52 0.24
C LEU A 50 -8.96 21.03 1.57
N SER A 51 -9.76 21.85 2.27
CA SER A 51 -9.56 22.11 3.71
C SER A 51 -9.58 20.81 4.51
N ILE A 52 -9.05 20.82 5.73
CA ILE A 52 -8.96 19.60 6.54
C ILE A 52 -10.37 19.07 6.92
N GLU A 53 -11.34 19.96 7.12
CA GLU A 53 -12.73 19.62 7.42
C GLU A 53 -13.41 18.97 6.21
N GLN A 54 -13.29 19.59 5.02
CA GLN A 54 -13.83 19.04 3.78
C GLN A 54 -13.19 17.68 3.45
N TRP A 55 -11.86 17.59 3.62
CA TRP A 55 -11.14 16.35 3.43
C TRP A 55 -11.62 15.27 4.40
N ALA A 56 -11.83 15.61 5.68
CA ALA A 56 -12.29 14.66 6.68
C ALA A 56 -13.68 14.12 6.35
N ASP A 57 -14.58 14.96 5.83
CA ASP A 57 -15.90 14.54 5.40
C ASP A 57 -15.85 13.64 4.18
N GLU A 58 -15.01 13.93 3.19
CA GLU A 58 -14.79 13.04 2.04
C GLU A 58 -14.16 11.71 2.44
N PHE A 59 -13.18 11.74 3.35
CA PHE A 59 -12.55 10.54 3.89
C PHE A 59 -13.56 9.69 4.69
N LYS A 60 -14.39 10.31 5.53
CA LYS A 60 -15.50 9.62 6.19
C LYS A 60 -16.44 8.99 5.17
N LYS A 61 -16.91 9.72 4.16
CA LYS A 61 -17.80 9.16 3.12
C LYS A 61 -17.19 7.95 2.42
N ALA A 62 -15.89 8.00 2.08
CA ALA A 62 -15.17 6.89 1.48
C ALA A 62 -15.01 5.67 2.41
N THR A 63 -15.14 5.88 3.73
CA THR A 63 -14.95 4.87 4.77
C THR A 63 -16.25 4.45 5.47
N VAL A 64 -17.37 5.15 5.26
CA VAL A 64 -18.69 4.84 5.85
C VAL A 64 -19.21 3.48 5.37
N GLY A 65 -18.95 3.10 4.12
CA GLY A 65 -19.23 1.75 3.61
C GLY A 65 -18.25 0.67 4.10
N LEU A 66 -17.12 1.08 4.68
CA LEU A 66 -16.13 0.19 5.32
C LEU A 66 -16.50 -0.09 6.78
N ALA A 67 -17.26 0.80 7.42
CA ALA A 67 -17.69 0.68 8.82
C ALA A 67 -18.91 -0.23 9.02
N SER A 68 -19.49 -0.79 7.96
CA SER A 68 -20.59 -1.77 8.04
C SER A 68 -20.14 -3.20 7.70
N MET A 69 -18.83 -3.46 7.77
CA MET A 69 -18.28 -4.80 7.55
C MET A 69 -18.65 -5.67 8.76
N ASP A 70 -19.73 -6.42 8.64
CA ASP A 70 -20.07 -7.43 9.65
C ASP A 70 -18.89 -8.41 9.79
N ILE A 71 -18.29 -8.38 10.98
CA ILE A 71 -17.07 -9.12 11.29
C ILE A 71 -17.26 -10.63 11.17
N GLN A 72 -18.52 -11.10 11.24
CA GLN A 72 -18.86 -12.52 11.14
C GLN A 72 -18.98 -13.00 9.70
N THR A 73 -19.20 -12.11 8.73
CA THR A 73 -19.54 -12.50 7.36
C THR A 73 -18.56 -12.00 6.31
N ILE A 74 -17.75 -10.98 6.61
CA ILE A 74 -16.78 -10.48 5.65
C ILE A 74 -15.52 -11.36 5.58
N SER A 75 -15.09 -11.66 4.35
CA SER A 75 -13.83 -12.37 4.11
C SER A 75 -12.61 -11.43 4.18
N TYR A 76 -11.43 -11.99 4.45
CA TYR A 76 -10.18 -11.23 4.40
C TYR A 76 -9.89 -10.64 3.01
N GLN A 77 -10.31 -11.34 1.95
CA GLN A 77 -10.17 -10.92 0.56
C GLN A 77 -11.03 -9.69 0.27
N GLU A 78 -12.28 -9.68 0.75
CA GLU A 78 -13.19 -8.54 0.62
C GLU A 78 -12.66 -7.34 1.40
N SER A 79 -12.26 -7.52 2.67
CA SER A 79 -11.62 -6.46 3.46
C SER A 79 -10.38 -5.87 2.77
N ALA A 80 -9.53 -6.73 2.18
CA ALA A 80 -8.37 -6.29 1.41
C ALA A 80 -8.78 -5.52 0.14
N GLN A 81 -9.79 -6.01 -0.60
CA GLN A 81 -10.29 -5.35 -1.81
C GLN A 81 -10.79 -3.93 -1.51
N ARG A 82 -11.49 -3.77 -0.40
CA ARG A 82 -11.96 -2.47 0.08
C ARG A 82 -10.83 -1.51 0.44
N MET A 83 -9.74 -2.02 1.03
CA MET A 83 -8.53 -1.22 1.25
C MET A 83 -7.91 -0.77 -0.07
N ARG A 84 -7.87 -1.63 -1.10
CA ARG A 84 -7.38 -1.26 -2.44
C ARG A 84 -8.23 -0.17 -3.07
N GLU A 85 -9.54 -0.23 -2.90
CA GLU A 85 -10.47 0.81 -3.36
C GLU A 85 -10.21 2.14 -2.66
N LEU A 86 -10.02 2.12 -1.33
CA LEU A 86 -9.66 3.31 -0.55
C LEU A 86 -8.34 3.92 -1.03
N LEU A 87 -7.30 3.11 -1.26
CA LEU A 87 -6.01 3.59 -1.79
C LEU A 87 -6.17 4.34 -3.11
N LYS A 88 -6.94 3.74 -4.03
CA LYS A 88 -7.17 4.32 -5.35
C LYS A 88 -7.87 5.67 -5.29
N THR A 89 -8.66 5.95 -4.25
CA THR A 89 -9.29 7.28 -4.08
C THR A 89 -8.29 8.42 -4.06
N GLY A 90 -7.06 8.18 -3.59
CA GLY A 90 -6.08 9.25 -3.41
C GLY A 90 -6.41 10.23 -2.29
N LEU A 91 -7.48 9.99 -1.51
CA LEU A 91 -7.85 10.85 -0.38
C LEU A 91 -6.72 10.91 0.64
N LEU A 92 -6.13 9.77 0.98
CA LEU A 92 -4.90 9.69 1.77
C LEU A 92 -3.78 9.11 0.90
N ARG A 93 -2.72 9.89 0.69
CA ARG A 93 -1.55 9.49 -0.10
C ARG A 93 -0.59 8.67 0.74
N ASN A 94 0.13 7.75 0.09
CA ASN A 94 1.25 7.03 0.71
C ASN A 94 2.33 7.98 1.23
N THR A 95 2.45 9.17 0.65
CA THR A 95 3.38 10.24 1.04
C THR A 95 2.84 11.17 2.13
N ASP A 96 1.57 11.06 2.54
CA ASP A 96 0.96 12.03 3.46
C ASP A 96 1.57 11.99 4.87
N LEU A 97 2.24 10.89 5.26
CA LEU A 97 3.00 10.88 6.53
C LEU A 97 4.03 12.02 6.58
N SER A 98 4.67 12.35 5.45
CA SER A 98 5.64 13.45 5.37
C SER A 98 5.04 14.74 4.79
N GLN A 99 4.15 14.64 3.79
CA GLN A 99 3.66 15.80 3.04
C GLN A 99 2.41 16.44 3.65
N ARG A 100 1.55 15.65 4.31
CA ARG A 100 0.27 16.06 4.91
C ARG A 100 0.00 15.30 6.22
N PRO A 101 0.88 15.45 7.22
CA PRO A 101 0.77 14.69 8.47
C PRO A 101 -0.57 14.96 9.17
N ASP A 102 -1.16 16.15 8.98
CA ASP A 102 -2.51 16.49 9.41
C ASP A 102 -3.55 15.48 8.91
N ARG A 103 -3.54 15.16 7.61
CA ARG A 103 -4.44 14.17 6.99
C ARG A 103 -4.11 12.76 7.47
N PHE A 104 -2.82 12.42 7.55
CA PHE A 104 -2.37 11.11 8.01
C PHE A 104 -2.89 10.78 9.43
N PHE A 105 -2.65 11.66 10.40
CA PHE A 105 -3.07 11.42 11.78
C PHE A 105 -4.59 11.51 11.93
N LEU A 106 -5.25 12.41 11.18
CA LEU A 106 -6.70 12.50 11.23
C LEU A 106 -7.37 11.25 10.62
N ALA A 107 -6.86 10.69 9.54
CA ALA A 107 -7.35 9.43 8.96
C ALA A 107 -7.37 8.31 10.00
N HIS A 108 -6.25 8.14 10.72
CA HIS A 108 -6.13 7.16 11.80
C HIS A 108 -7.17 7.42 12.89
N ARG A 109 -7.31 8.67 13.34
CA ARG A 109 -8.30 9.03 14.37
C ARG A 109 -9.74 8.73 13.92
N LEU A 110 -10.08 9.06 12.68
CA LEU A 110 -11.42 8.86 12.12
C LEU A 110 -11.76 7.37 12.02
N LEU A 111 -10.83 6.55 11.52
CA LEU A 111 -11.02 5.11 11.43
C LEU A 111 -11.04 4.45 12.82
N ALA A 112 -10.23 4.92 13.77
CA ALA A 112 -10.21 4.39 15.15
C ALA A 112 -11.57 4.52 15.86
N GLN A 113 -12.32 5.59 15.60
CA GLN A 113 -13.69 5.77 16.14
C GLN A 113 -14.65 4.65 15.74
N TYR A 114 -14.37 3.94 14.64
CA TYR A 114 -15.19 2.85 14.12
C TYR A 114 -14.45 1.51 14.14
N ALA A 115 -13.29 1.40 14.78
CA ALA A 115 -12.45 0.20 14.76
C ALA A 115 -13.20 -1.13 15.03
N PRO A 116 -14.14 -1.21 16.00
CA PRO A 116 -14.92 -2.44 16.22
C PRO A 116 -15.85 -2.83 15.05
N LYS A 117 -16.17 -1.89 14.16
CA LYS A 117 -17.11 -2.05 13.05
C LYS A 117 -16.45 -2.15 11.67
N LEU A 118 -15.13 -1.92 11.57
CA LEU A 118 -14.37 -1.96 10.31
C LEU A 118 -14.08 -3.39 9.80
N GLY A 119 -14.75 -4.41 10.33
CA GLY A 119 -14.49 -5.81 10.01
C GLY A 119 -13.12 -6.31 10.49
N PRO A 120 -12.81 -7.59 10.27
CA PRO A 120 -11.59 -8.21 10.78
C PRO A 120 -10.38 -7.73 9.98
N GLY A 121 -9.43 -7.12 10.69
CA GLY A 121 -8.10 -6.82 10.16
C GLY A 121 -8.00 -5.62 9.21
N PHE A 122 -9.08 -4.90 8.91
CA PHE A 122 -9.01 -3.70 8.04
C PHE A 122 -8.08 -2.63 8.66
N TRP A 123 -8.30 -2.29 9.92
CA TRP A 123 -7.47 -1.34 10.67
C TRP A 123 -5.99 -1.75 10.72
N ILE A 124 -5.73 -3.05 10.88
CA ILE A 124 -4.37 -3.61 10.88
C ILE A 124 -3.74 -3.44 9.49
N ARG A 125 -4.46 -3.77 8.40
CA ARG A 125 -3.97 -3.57 7.03
C ARG A 125 -3.67 -2.12 6.73
N PHE A 126 -4.55 -1.22 7.14
CA PHE A 126 -4.36 0.21 6.99
C PHE A 126 -3.06 0.65 7.67
N THR A 127 -2.86 0.28 8.93
CA THR A 127 -1.67 0.63 9.71
C THR A 127 -0.40 -0.01 9.13
N VAL A 128 -0.43 -1.30 8.77
CA VAL A 128 0.72 -1.98 8.16
C VAL A 128 1.10 -1.33 6.83
N HIS A 129 0.12 -0.99 6.00
CA HIS A 129 0.38 -0.38 4.70
C HIS A 129 1.01 1.00 4.83
N TYR A 130 0.39 1.90 5.61
CA TYR A 130 0.84 3.29 5.69
C TYR A 130 2.05 3.46 6.61
N ASN A 131 2.04 2.84 7.80
CA ASN A 131 3.07 3.09 8.81
C ASN A 131 4.32 2.24 8.54
N LEU A 132 4.14 0.96 8.22
CA LEU A 132 5.27 0.03 8.12
C LEU A 132 5.79 -0.09 6.69
N CYS A 133 4.92 -0.26 5.69
CA CYS A 133 5.36 -0.40 4.31
C CYS A 133 5.73 0.96 3.69
N ALA A 134 4.77 1.85 3.50
CA ALA A 134 5.01 3.16 2.91
C ALA A 134 5.91 4.02 3.81
N GLY A 135 5.68 4.01 5.12
CA GLY A 135 6.50 4.74 6.09
C GLY A 135 7.98 4.36 6.05
N THR A 136 8.33 3.08 5.86
CA THR A 136 9.73 2.65 5.71
C THR A 136 10.33 3.20 4.42
N VAL A 137 9.60 3.16 3.30
CA VAL A 137 10.07 3.73 2.02
C VAL A 137 10.25 5.24 2.13
N LEU A 138 9.37 5.96 2.84
CA LEU A 138 9.53 7.39 3.08
C LEU A 138 10.72 7.73 3.98
N GLY A 139 10.99 6.90 4.99
CA GLY A 139 12.07 7.16 5.94
C GLY A 139 13.46 6.77 5.45
N LEU A 140 13.57 5.72 4.62
CA LEU A 140 14.85 5.12 4.22
C LEU A 140 15.06 5.05 2.70
N GLY A 141 14.02 5.24 1.90
CA GLY A 141 14.08 5.10 0.44
C GLY A 141 14.68 6.32 -0.26
N ASN A 142 15.17 6.11 -1.47
CA ASN A 142 15.58 7.19 -2.37
C ASN A 142 14.38 7.81 -3.12
N ALA A 143 14.62 8.90 -3.85
CA ALA A 143 13.57 9.63 -4.57
C ALA A 143 12.80 8.76 -5.58
N ASP A 144 13.47 7.84 -6.27
CA ASP A 144 12.83 6.93 -7.23
C ASP A 144 11.93 5.91 -6.53
N GLN A 145 12.35 5.39 -5.37
CA GLN A 145 11.55 4.48 -4.54
C GLN A 145 10.33 5.19 -3.94
N VAL A 146 10.48 6.44 -3.49
CA VAL A 146 9.36 7.26 -3.00
C VAL A 146 8.36 7.50 -4.13
N LYS A 147 8.82 7.81 -5.34
CA LYS A 147 7.96 8.00 -6.51
C LYS A 147 7.17 6.72 -6.86
N GLN A 148 7.73 5.54 -6.65
CA GLN A 148 7.01 4.28 -6.87
C GLN A 148 5.79 4.12 -5.98
N LEU A 149 5.74 4.77 -4.80
CA LEU A 149 4.57 4.71 -3.92
C LEU A 149 3.32 5.29 -4.58
N ASP A 150 3.47 6.30 -5.44
CA ASP A 150 2.36 6.88 -6.20
C ASP A 150 1.79 5.85 -7.18
N GLU A 151 2.66 5.15 -7.91
CA GLU A 151 2.25 4.10 -8.85
C GLU A 151 1.59 2.91 -8.13
N TRP A 152 2.11 2.53 -6.96
CA TRP A 152 1.55 1.47 -6.14
C TRP A 152 0.13 1.82 -5.71
N GLN A 153 -0.08 3.06 -5.28
CA GLN A 153 -1.37 3.55 -4.85
C GLN A 153 -2.38 3.60 -6.01
N GLU A 154 -1.98 4.09 -7.18
CA GLU A 154 -2.84 4.14 -8.38
C GLU A 154 -3.28 2.74 -8.83
N LYS A 155 -2.39 1.76 -8.73
CA LYS A 155 -2.70 0.35 -9.01
C LYS A 155 -3.51 -0.31 -7.88
N GLY A 156 -3.56 0.30 -6.70
CA GLY A 156 -4.14 -0.25 -5.48
C GLY A 156 -3.37 -1.47 -4.97
N LEU A 157 -2.04 -1.43 -5.05
CA LEU A 157 -1.18 -2.45 -4.47
C LEU A 157 -1.17 -2.30 -2.95
N LEU A 158 -1.43 -3.40 -2.25
CA LEU A 158 -1.33 -3.44 -0.79
C LEU A 158 0.10 -3.75 -0.38
N GLY A 159 0.58 -3.00 0.59
CA GLY A 159 1.89 -3.20 1.21
C GLY A 159 1.82 -4.23 2.33
N CYS A 160 2.94 -4.88 2.59
CA CYS A 160 3.18 -5.72 3.76
C CYS A 160 4.50 -5.33 4.42
N PHE A 161 4.74 -5.86 5.62
CA PHE A 161 5.98 -5.67 6.34
C PHE A 161 6.43 -7.01 6.94
N SER A 162 7.42 -7.63 6.30
CA SER A 162 7.89 -8.98 6.62
C SER A 162 9.15 -8.89 7.48
N LEU A 163 8.96 -8.92 8.79
CA LEU A 163 10.06 -8.89 9.77
C LEU A 163 10.07 -10.12 10.67
N THR A 164 8.90 -10.51 11.19
CA THR A 164 8.79 -11.61 12.15
C THR A 164 8.99 -12.96 11.48
N GLU A 165 9.91 -13.77 12.03
CA GLU A 165 10.17 -15.14 11.61
C GLU A 165 9.70 -16.14 12.67
N LYS A 166 9.55 -17.42 12.29
CA LYS A 166 9.05 -18.50 13.16
C LYS A 166 9.78 -18.60 14.52
N LEU A 167 11.07 -18.30 14.57
CA LEU A 167 11.91 -18.38 15.78
C LEU A 167 12.35 -17.01 16.31
N ALA A 168 11.91 -15.92 15.69
CA ALA A 168 12.30 -14.57 16.05
C ALA A 168 11.06 -13.68 16.09
N GLY A 169 10.29 -13.76 17.19
CA GLY A 169 9.15 -12.89 17.47
C GLY A 169 9.53 -11.63 18.25
N VAL A 170 9.98 -11.79 19.49
CA VAL A 170 10.46 -10.65 20.31
C VAL A 170 11.84 -10.17 19.84
N ASN A 171 12.64 -11.08 19.27
CA ASN A 171 14.01 -10.80 18.82
C ASN A 171 14.11 -10.44 17.32
N SER A 172 13.00 -10.21 16.60
CA SER A 172 13.05 -9.98 15.13
C SER A 172 13.88 -8.78 14.71
N GLY A 173 14.18 -7.84 15.61
CA GLY A 173 15.07 -6.70 15.34
C GLY A 173 16.56 -6.99 15.55
N LEU A 174 16.92 -8.16 16.08
CA LEU A 174 18.28 -8.54 16.47
C LEU A 174 18.75 -9.84 15.82
N VAL A 175 17.83 -10.79 15.61
CA VAL A 175 18.12 -12.09 15.02
C VAL A 175 17.08 -12.37 13.94
N VAL A 176 17.53 -12.41 12.69
CA VAL A 176 16.76 -12.85 11.52
C VAL A 176 17.60 -13.89 10.79
N ASN A 177 16.96 -14.98 10.35
CA ASN A 177 17.61 -16.05 9.61
C ASN A 177 17.52 -15.84 8.11
N THR A 178 16.56 -15.03 7.63
CA THR A 178 16.48 -14.70 6.21
C THR A 178 17.75 -13.97 5.77
N GLN A 179 18.41 -14.49 4.74
CA GLN A 179 19.67 -13.96 4.22
C GLN A 179 19.46 -13.30 2.87
N ALA A 180 20.21 -12.23 2.61
CA ALA A 180 20.25 -11.55 1.31
C ALA A 180 21.66 -11.62 0.73
N HIS A 181 21.81 -12.31 -0.41
CA HIS A 181 23.10 -12.43 -1.10
C HIS A 181 23.09 -11.61 -2.38
N TRP A 182 24.09 -10.73 -2.54
CA TRP A 182 24.28 -9.96 -3.77
C TRP A 182 24.88 -10.84 -4.87
N ASP A 183 24.26 -10.83 -6.06
CA ASP A 183 24.80 -11.41 -7.28
C ASP A 183 25.27 -10.30 -8.24
N PRO A 184 26.59 -10.11 -8.44
CA PRO A 184 27.10 -9.05 -9.31
C PRO A 184 26.86 -9.32 -10.80
N LYS A 185 26.52 -10.56 -11.20
CA LYS A 185 26.28 -10.88 -12.62
C LYS A 185 24.92 -10.39 -13.09
N THR A 186 23.92 -10.51 -12.21
CA THR A 186 22.54 -10.10 -12.48
C THR A 186 22.21 -8.74 -11.86
N GLU A 187 23.09 -8.22 -11.01
CA GLU A 187 22.88 -7.00 -10.23
C GLU A 187 21.61 -7.08 -9.35
N THR A 188 21.40 -8.22 -8.69
CA THR A 188 20.22 -8.50 -7.85
C THR A 188 20.58 -9.12 -6.51
N PHE A 189 19.62 -9.08 -5.57
CA PHE A 189 19.69 -9.84 -4.32
C PHE A 189 18.90 -11.15 -4.40
N ASN A 190 19.50 -12.23 -3.94
CA ASN A 190 18.83 -13.52 -3.73
C ASN A 190 18.47 -13.64 -2.24
N LEU A 191 17.18 -13.79 -1.94
CA LEU A 191 16.66 -13.94 -0.58
C LEU A 191 16.41 -15.43 -0.28
N ASN A 192 16.92 -15.92 0.86
CA ASN A 192 16.68 -17.29 1.36
C ASN A 192 16.18 -17.27 2.79
#